data_AF-A0A7C7H798-F1
#
_entry.id   AF-A0A7C7H798-F1
#
_cell.length_a   1.000
_cell.length_b   1.000
_cell.length_c   1.000
_cell.angle_alpha   90.00
_cell.angle_beta   90.00
_cell.angle_gamma   90.00
#
_symmetry.space_group_name_H-M   'P 1'
#
loop_
_entity.id
_entity.type
_entity.pdbx_description
1 polymer ?
#
loop_
_entity_poly.entity_id
_entity_poly.type
_entity_poly.pdbx_seq_one_letter_code
_entity_poly.pdbx_strand_id
1 'polypeptide(L)' 'MAVLAVLLAFLGLLFWSNQRSFGQKIFRFAPLLVFAYFVPTILSNTGVIPLESELYDFVKTWLLPASLLL' A
#
# COMPACT_ATOMS: atom_id res chain seq x y z
N MET A 1 0.74 -12.80 7.76
CA MET A 1 0.35 -12.97 6.33
C MET A 1 -0.93 -12.23 5.88
N ALA A 2 -1.96 -12.05 6.71
CA ALA A 2 -3.20 -11.37 6.31
C ALA A 2 -3.01 -9.91 5.84
N VAL A 3 -2.10 -9.17 6.49
CA VAL A 3 -1.76 -7.78 6.13
C VAL A 3 -1.25 -7.66 4.69
N LEU A 4 -0.39 -8.59 4.26
CA LEU A 4 0.15 -8.64 2.90
C LEU A 4 -0.99 -8.74 1.87
N ALA A 5 -1.94 -9.64 2.10
CA ALA A 5 -3.06 -9.87 1.21
C ALA A 5 -3.93 -8.61 1.06
N VAL A 6 -4.20 -7.91 2.16
CA VAL A 6 -4.96 -6.65 2.14
C VAL A 6 -4.21 -5.57 1.35
N LEU A 7 -2.91 -5.41 1.60
CA LEU A 7 -2.07 -4.45 0.89
C LEU A 7 -2.00 -4.74 -0.61
N LEU A 8 -1.80 -6.00 -1.00
CA LEU A 8 -1.77 -6.41 -2.41
C LEU A 8 -3.13 -6.23 -3.09
N ALA A 9 -4.23 -6.61 -2.43
CA ALA A 9 -5.57 -6.41 -2.97
C ALA A 9 -5.87 -4.92 -3.19
N PHE A 10 -5.52 -4.09 -2.22
CA PHE A 10 -5.66 -2.64 -2.33
C PHE A 10 -4.81 -2.07 -3.48
N LEU A 11 -3.53 -2.43 -3.56
CA LEU A 11 -2.64 -1.96 -4.62
C LEU A 11 -3.11 -2.42 -6.00
N GLY A 12 -3.61 -3.65 -6.11
CA GLY A 12 -4.21 -4.20 -7.33
C GLY A 12 -5.45 -3.42 -7.77
N LEU A 13 -6.37 -3.11 -6.86
CA LEU A 13 -7.53 -2.26 -7.13
C LEU A 13 -7.12 -0.85 -7.58
N LEU A 14 -6.04 -0.33 -6.99
CA LEU A 14 -5.56 1.01 -7.25
C LEU A 14 -4.93 1.11 -8.66
N PHE A 15 -4.08 0.16 -9.04
CA PHE A 15 -3.56 0.06 -10.41
C PHE A 15 -4.65 -0.24 -11.44
N TRP A 16 -5.62 -1.09 -11.10
CA TRP A 16 -6.76 -1.36 -11.97
C TRP A 16 -7.62 -0.11 -12.20
N SER A 17 -7.86 0.67 -11.14
CA SER A 17 -8.54 1.97 -11.24
C SER A 17 -7.77 2.95 -12.13
N ASN A 18 -6.43 2.95 -12.06
CA ASN A 18 -5.57 3.84 -12.85
C ASN A 18 -5.65 3.59 -14.37
N GLN A 19 -5.99 2.36 -14.78
CA GLN A 19 -6.22 2.05 -16.19
C GLN A 19 -7.56 2.57 -16.72
N ARG A 20 -8.51 2.95 -15.86
CA ARG A 20 -9.80 3.53 -16.27
C ARG A 20 -9.72 5.06 -16.37
N SER A 21 -10.42 5.63 -17.34
CA SER A 21 -10.50 7.10 -17.55
C SER A 21 -11.01 7.87 -16.32
N PHE A 22 -11.83 7.23 -15.48
CA PHE A 22 -12.30 7.78 -14.21
C PHE A 22 -11.18 7.86 -13.16
N GLY A 23 -10.37 6.80 -13.03
CA GLY A 23 -9.22 6.80 -12.12
C GLY A 23 -8.17 7.81 -12.54
N GLN A 24 -7.90 7.97 -13.84
CA GLN A 24 -6.96 8.98 -14.33
C GLN A 24 -7.33 10.41 -13.92
N LYS A 25 -8.62 10.76 -13.87
CA LYS A 25 -9.05 12.08 -13.37
C LYS A 25 -8.78 12.26 -11.87
N ILE A 26 -8.97 11.20 -11.08
CA ILE A 26 -8.71 11.20 -9.63
C ILE A 26 -7.21 11.28 -9.36
N PHE A 27 -6.41 10.49 -10.09
CA PHE A 27 -4.95 10.47 -9.95
C PHE A 27 -4.27 11.74 -10.48
N ARG A 28 -4.97 12.54 -11.29
CA ARG A 28 -4.53 13.89 -11.68
C ARG A 28 -4.63 14.89 -10.53
N PHE A 29 -5.51 14.66 -9.56
CA PHE A 29 -5.72 15.55 -8.42
C PHE A 29 -4.86 15.17 -7.22
N ALA A 30 -4.73 13.86 -6.94
CA ALA A 30 -3.83 13.33 -5.93
C ALA A 30 -3.00 12.18 -6.53
N PRO A 31 -1.65 12.22 -6.43
CA PRO A 31 -0.79 11.17 -6.96
C PRO A 31 -1.18 9.79 -6.43
N LEU A 32 -0.93 8.77 -7.24
CA LEU A 32 -1.10 7.35 -6.89
C LEU A 32 -0.48 7.03 -5.51
N LEU A 33 0.70 7.62 -5.24
CA LEU A 33 1.47 7.46 -4.01
C LEU A 33 0.72 7.93 -2.76
N VAL A 34 -0.07 9.00 -2.87
CA VAL A 34 -0.88 9.52 -1.76
C VAL A 34 -1.90 8.47 -1.34
N PHE A 35 -2.59 7.86 -2.30
CA PHE A 35 -3.53 6.78 -2.01
C PHE A 35 -2.84 5.52 -1.51
N ALA A 36 -1.67 5.18 -2.06
CA ALA A 36 -0.85 4.06 -1.61
C ALA A 36 -0.43 4.18 -0.13
N TYR A 37 -0.36 5.40 0.40
CA TYR A 37 -0.03 5.68 1.80
C TYR A 37 -1.27 5.87 2.69
N PHE A 38 -2.18 6.78 2.34
CA PHE A 38 -3.28 7.23 3.21
C PHE A 38 -4.30 6.13 3.52
N VAL A 39 -4.93 5.59 2.49
CA VAL A 39 -5.03 4.15 2.27
C VAL A 39 -4.79 3.20 3.46
N PRO A 40 -3.70 2.44 3.41
CA PRO A 40 -3.28 1.54 4.48
C PRO A 40 -3.21 2.20 5.85
N THR A 41 -2.77 3.47 5.94
CA THR A 41 -2.69 4.19 7.22
C THR A 41 -4.05 4.33 7.89
N ILE A 42 -5.12 4.64 7.14
CA ILE A 42 -6.48 4.73 7.67
C ILE A 42 -6.96 3.34 8.11
N LEU A 43 -6.71 2.30 7.32
CA LEU A 43 -7.08 0.92 7.68
C LEU A 43 -6.36 0.45 8.95
N SER A 44 -5.10 0.84 9.11
CA SER A 44 -4.31 0.52 10.31
C SER A 44 -4.84 1.29 11.54
N ASN A 45 -5.07 2.59 11.41
CA ASN A 45 -5.59 3.43 12.49
C ASN A 45 -7.01 3.08 12.92
N THR A 46 -7.83 2.53 12.00
CA THR A 46 -9.19 2.05 12.31
C THR A 46 -9.20 0.63 12.89
N GLY A 47 -8.04 -0.02 13.02
CA GLY A 47 -7.92 -1.37 13.59
C GLY A 47 -8.31 -2.50 12.62
N VAL A 48 -8.55 -2.19 11.34
CA VAL A 48 -8.83 -3.19 10.30
C VAL A 48 -7.56 -4.01 9.98
N ILE A 49 -6.40 -3.37 10.05
CA ILE A 49 -5.09 -4.00 9.89
C ILE A 49 -4.31 -3.84 11.20
N PRO A 50 -3.67 -4.89 11.73
CA PRO A 50 -2.84 -4.77 12.92
C PRO A 50 -1.61 -3.88 12.65
N LEU A 51 -1.29 -3.04 13.64
CA LEU A 51 -0.14 -2.12 13.60
C LEU A 51 1.20 -2.85 13.56
N GLU A 52 1.27 -4.02 14.22
CA GLU A 52 2.42 -4.90 14.19
C GLU A 52 2.07 -6.19 13.44
N SER A 53 2.91 -6.56 12.50
CA SER A 53 2.76 -7.82 11.77
C SER A 53 4.13 -8.37 11.42
N GLU A 54 4.23 -9.70 11.29
CA GLU A 54 5.44 -10.40 10.84
C GLU A 54 6.00 -9.85 9.50
N LEU A 55 5.15 -9.20 8.71
CA LEU A 55 5.54 -8.54 7.47
C LEU A 55 6.46 -7.34 7.72
N TYR A 56 6.25 -6.61 8.81
CA TYR A 56 7.12 -5.49 9.19
C TYR A 56 8.53 -5.98 9.51
N ASP A 57 8.64 -7.07 10.27
CA ASP A 57 9.93 -7.70 10.57
C ASP A 57 10.63 -8.19 9.31
N PHE A 58 9.89 -8.81 8.39
CA PHE A 58 10.41 -9.24 7.10
C PHE A 58 10.93 -8.06 6.26
N VAL A 59 10.13 -7.00 6.13
CA VAL A 59 10.50 -5.79 5.38
C VAL A 59 11.75 -5.15 5.97
N LYS A 60 11.81 -5.00 7.30
CA LYS A 60 12.96 -4.40 7.99
C LYS A 60 14.22 -5.25 7.85
N THR A 61 14.10 -6.57 7.90
CA THR A 61 15.25 -7.49 7.90
C THR A 61 15.81 -7.73 6.49
N TRP A 62 14.94 -7.84 5.48
CA TRP A 62 15.34 -8.27 4.13
C TRP A 62 15.16 -7.19 3.07
N LEU A 63 14.02 -6.50 3.07
CA LEU A 63 13.67 -5.57 2.00
C LEU A 63 14.38 -4.22 2.15
N LEU A 64 14.41 -3.67 3.37
CA LEU A 64 15.03 -2.38 3.67
C LEU A 64 16.52 -2.36 3.34
N PRO A 65 17.36 -3.34 3.77
CA PRO A 65 18.78 -3.34 3.43
C PRO A 65 19.01 -3.51 1.92
N ALA A 66 18.22 -4.36 1.26
CA ALA A 66 18.30 -4.53 -0.19
C ALA A 66 17.96 -3.23 -0.94
N SER A 67 16.92 -2.51 -0.51
CA SER A 67 16.51 -1.24 -1.12
C SER A 67 17.48 -0.08 -0.92
N LEU A 68 18.36 -0.16 0.09
CA LEU A 68 19.40 0.86 0.33
C LEU A 68 20.65 0.63 -0.50
N LEU A 69 20.86 -0.61 -0.97
CA LEU A 69 21.98 -0.99 -1.82
C LEU A 69 21.66 -0.84 -3.32
N LEU A 70 20.38 -0.96 -3.69
CA LEU A 70 19.85 -0.78 -5.05
C LEU A 70 19.63 0.70 -5.37
#